data_AF-Q8RTP7-F1
#
_entry.id   AF-Q8RTP7-F1
#
_cell.length_a   1.000
_cell.length_b   1.000
_cell.length_c   1.000
_cell.angle_alpha   90.00
_cell.angle_beta   90.00
_cell.angle_gamma   90.00
#
_symmetry.space_group_name_H-M   'P 1'
#
loop_
_entity.id
_entity.type
_entity.pdbx_description
1 polymer ?
#
loop_
_entity_poly.entity_id
_entity_poly.type
_entity_poly.pdbx_seq_one_letter_code
_entity_poly.pdbx_strand_id
1 'polypeptide(L)'
;GMAWEALNNISGTPDRPVVIVVNDNGRSYAPTTGGLATYLAGLRTSPDYEWFLEWSKHQLRQTPKLYEALHAVKTGLKDMLAPQGLFADLGLKYLGPVDGHDIAAVEAALRQAAGFGGPVVVHCLTRKGHGYRRAEADERDHHHAVGASDPATGEPLGSPGPSWTSVFGAELVEIGRERPEVVAVTAAMLQPTGLAAYAEEFPDRVFDVAIAEQH
;
A
#
# COMPACT_ATOMS: atom_id res chain seq x y z
N GLY A 1 -9.05 -0.99 10.92
CA GLY A 1 -10.47 -0.73 11.26
C GLY A 1 -10.92 0.68 10.93
N MET A 2 -10.39 1.69 11.64
CA MET A 2 -10.86 3.09 11.55
C MET A 2 -10.87 3.68 10.14
N ALA A 3 -9.91 3.31 9.27
CA ALA A 3 -9.91 3.79 7.89
C ALA A 3 -11.15 3.35 7.10
N TRP A 4 -11.64 2.12 7.33
CA TRP A 4 -12.87 1.62 6.69
C TRP A 4 -14.11 2.29 7.24
N GLU A 5 -14.16 2.54 8.54
CA GLU A 5 -15.23 3.32 9.16
C GLU A 5 -15.27 4.75 8.59
N ALA A 6 -14.12 5.39 8.43
CA ALA A 6 -14.02 6.71 7.81
C ALA A 6 -14.49 6.69 6.35
N LEU A 7 -14.05 5.70 5.55
CA LEU A 7 -14.50 5.54 4.17
C LEU A 7 -16.01 5.39 4.07
N ASN A 8 -16.60 4.53 4.92
CA ASN A 8 -18.05 4.31 4.99
C ASN A 8 -18.82 5.60 5.36
N ASN A 9 -18.29 6.39 6.28
CA ASN A 9 -18.90 7.68 6.64
C ASN A 9 -18.78 8.70 5.50
N ILE A 10 -17.62 8.78 4.84
CA ILE A 10 -17.37 9.70 3.73
C ILE A 10 -18.30 9.38 2.55
N SER A 11 -18.52 8.09 2.24
CA SER A 11 -19.46 7.68 1.19
C SER A 11 -20.90 8.12 1.46
N GLY A 12 -21.28 8.31 2.72
CA GLY A 12 -22.59 8.88 3.09
C GLY A 12 -22.74 10.37 2.81
N THR A 13 -21.68 11.06 2.36
CA THR A 13 -21.65 12.52 2.12
C THR A 13 -21.21 12.86 0.69
N PRO A 14 -22.03 12.57 -0.33
CA PRO A 14 -21.62 12.65 -1.74
C PRO A 14 -21.27 14.07 -2.22
N ASP A 15 -21.83 15.09 -1.59
CA ASP A 15 -21.59 16.51 -1.94
C ASP A 15 -20.40 17.13 -1.17
N ARG A 16 -19.69 16.33 -0.36
CA ARG A 16 -18.53 16.82 0.39
C ARG A 16 -17.26 16.55 -0.41
N PRO A 17 -16.54 17.60 -0.88
CA PRO A 17 -15.33 17.41 -1.65
C PRO A 17 -14.22 16.87 -0.74
N VAL A 18 -13.86 15.61 -0.93
CA VAL A 18 -12.77 14.93 -0.20
C VAL A 18 -11.95 14.14 -1.22
N VAL A 19 -10.64 14.38 -1.27
CA VAL A 19 -9.73 13.58 -2.07
C VAL A 19 -8.94 12.67 -1.13
N ILE A 20 -9.03 11.37 -1.36
CA ILE A 20 -8.37 10.31 -0.60
C ILE A 20 -7.28 9.73 -1.48
N VAL A 21 -6.02 9.87 -1.09
CA VAL A 21 -4.89 9.32 -1.86
C VAL A 21 -4.46 8.00 -1.24
N VAL A 22 -4.65 6.91 -1.98
CA VAL A 22 -4.13 5.59 -1.63
C VAL A 22 -2.74 5.47 -2.23
N ASN A 23 -1.71 5.60 -1.39
CA ASN A 23 -0.33 5.31 -1.75
C ASN A 23 -0.06 3.80 -1.57
N ASP A 24 -0.27 3.03 -2.63
CA ASP A 24 -0.10 1.60 -2.61
C ASP A 24 1.31 1.22 -3.09
N ASN A 25 2.17 0.82 -2.16
CA ASN A 25 3.50 0.25 -2.43
C ASN A 25 3.61 -1.26 -2.12
N GLY A 26 2.52 -1.89 -1.63
CA GLY A 26 2.44 -3.33 -1.38
C GLY A 26 3.07 -3.75 -0.08
N ARG A 27 3.49 -2.78 0.74
CA ARG A 27 4.12 -3.01 2.03
C ARG A 27 3.48 -2.13 3.10
N SER A 28 3.45 -2.69 4.31
CA SER A 28 3.37 -1.95 5.56
C SER A 28 4.81 -1.86 6.10
N TYR A 29 5.09 -2.50 7.25
CA TYR A 29 6.44 -2.85 7.69
C TYR A 29 6.96 -4.01 6.83
N ALA A 30 6.23 -5.13 6.81
CA ALA A 30 6.42 -6.27 5.93
C ALA A 30 5.47 -6.18 4.70
N PRO A 31 5.52 -7.13 3.73
CA PRO A 31 4.50 -7.20 2.67
C PRO A 31 3.09 -7.17 3.24
N THR A 32 2.20 -6.35 2.67
CA THR A 32 0.85 -6.17 3.20
C THR A 32 0.05 -7.46 3.05
N THR A 33 -0.60 -7.89 4.14
CA THR A 33 -1.43 -9.10 4.20
C THR A 33 -2.92 -8.75 4.23
N GLY A 34 -3.77 -9.73 3.94
CA GLY A 34 -5.23 -9.63 3.99
C GLY A 34 -5.92 -9.46 2.63
N GLY A 35 -7.25 -9.66 2.61
CA GLY A 35 -8.03 -9.73 1.36
C GLY A 35 -8.02 -8.44 0.53
N LEU A 36 -7.97 -7.27 1.18
CA LEU A 36 -7.81 -5.99 0.48
C LEU A 36 -6.46 -5.90 -0.23
N ALA A 37 -5.38 -6.33 0.43
CA ALA A 37 -4.05 -6.33 -0.17
C ALA A 37 -4.00 -7.26 -1.38
N THR A 38 -4.63 -8.44 -1.30
CA THR A 38 -4.77 -9.36 -2.44
C THR A 38 -5.56 -8.72 -3.60
N TYR A 39 -6.66 -8.04 -3.32
CA TYR A 39 -7.45 -7.34 -4.33
C TYR A 39 -6.64 -6.23 -5.02
N LEU A 40 -5.97 -5.38 -4.26
CA LEU A 40 -5.12 -4.30 -4.80
C LEU A 40 -3.91 -4.87 -5.56
N ALA A 41 -3.33 -5.98 -5.11
CA ALA A 41 -2.27 -6.68 -5.83
C ALA A 41 -2.73 -7.24 -7.19
N GLY A 42 -3.98 -7.72 -7.27
CA GLY A 42 -4.60 -8.10 -8.54
C GLY A 42 -4.70 -6.94 -9.54
N LEU A 43 -5.00 -5.72 -9.06
CA LEU A 43 -5.03 -4.53 -9.91
C LEU A 43 -3.64 -4.15 -10.47
N ARG A 44 -2.56 -4.44 -9.75
CA ARG A 44 -1.18 -4.19 -10.19
C ARG A 44 -0.68 -5.16 -11.25
N THR A 45 -1.22 -6.36 -11.26
CA THR A 45 -0.72 -7.49 -12.07
C THR A 45 -1.61 -7.78 -13.29
N SER A 46 -2.68 -7.00 -13.47
CA SER A 46 -3.57 -7.11 -14.62
C SER A 46 -2.86 -6.67 -15.92
N PRO A 47 -2.96 -7.41 -17.04
CA PRO A 47 -2.45 -7.00 -18.35
C PRO A 47 -3.04 -5.67 -18.85
N ASP A 48 -4.27 -5.33 -18.44
CA ASP A 48 -4.93 -4.08 -18.80
C ASP A 48 -4.23 -2.86 -18.15
N TYR A 49 -3.49 -3.09 -17.05
CA TYR A 49 -2.68 -2.07 -16.38
C TYR A 49 -1.43 -1.70 -17.18
N GLU A 50 -0.69 -2.67 -17.72
CA GLU A 50 0.49 -2.39 -18.56
C GLU A 50 0.08 -1.57 -19.79
N TRP A 51 -1.07 -1.91 -20.38
CA TRP A 51 -1.64 -1.16 -21.49
C TRP A 51 -2.04 0.28 -21.09
N PHE A 52 -2.70 0.47 -19.94
CA PHE A 52 -3.11 1.80 -19.47
C PHE A 52 -1.91 2.70 -19.10
N LEU A 53 -0.88 2.14 -18.48
CA LEU A 53 0.38 2.84 -18.20
C LEU A 53 1.11 3.28 -19.47
N GLU A 54 1.17 2.41 -20.47
CA GLU A 54 1.78 2.76 -21.76
C GLU A 54 0.97 3.85 -22.47
N TRP A 55 -0.35 3.80 -22.38
CA TRP A 55 -1.24 4.84 -22.91
C TRP A 55 -1.04 6.19 -22.21
N SER A 56 -0.93 6.24 -20.88
CA SER A 56 -0.73 7.49 -20.13
C SER A 56 0.63 8.14 -20.44
N LYS A 57 1.69 7.34 -20.56
CA LYS A 57 3.03 7.81 -20.95
C LYS A 57 3.05 8.43 -22.34
N HIS A 58 2.23 7.92 -23.27
CA HIS A 58 2.14 8.43 -24.64
C HIS A 58 1.33 9.74 -24.75
N GLN A 59 0.28 9.90 -23.95
CA GLN A 59 -0.55 11.11 -23.99
C GLN A 59 0.09 12.34 -23.35
N LEU A 60 0.92 12.18 -22.31
CA LEU A 60 1.66 13.29 -21.72
C LEU A 60 2.72 13.92 -22.65
N ARG A 61 3.10 13.19 -23.72
CA ARG A 61 4.12 13.65 -24.68
C ARG A 61 3.55 14.44 -25.85
N GLN A 62 2.23 14.58 -26.02
CA GLN A 62 1.63 15.24 -27.19
C GLN A 62 0.49 16.20 -26.83
N THR A 63 0.85 17.49 -26.76
CA THR A 63 0.09 18.70 -27.14
C THR A 63 -1.39 18.89 -26.68
N PRO A 64 -1.76 20.04 -26.08
CA PRO A 64 -3.07 20.29 -25.46
C PRO A 64 -4.21 20.68 -26.43
N LYS A 65 -4.45 19.91 -27.50
CA LYS A 65 -5.47 20.25 -28.52
C LYS A 65 -6.40 19.12 -28.99
N LEU A 66 -6.55 18.03 -28.24
CA LEU A 66 -7.50 16.96 -28.59
C LEU A 66 -8.64 16.79 -27.58
N TYR A 67 -9.19 17.89 -27.07
CA TYR A 67 -10.35 17.84 -26.17
C TYR A 67 -11.72 17.87 -26.86
N GLU A 68 -11.80 18.12 -28.18
CA GLU A 68 -13.09 18.21 -28.89
C GLU A 68 -13.55 16.92 -29.60
N ALA A 69 -12.70 15.89 -29.70
CA ALA A 69 -13.04 14.66 -30.43
C ALA A 69 -13.62 13.51 -29.58
N LEU A 70 -13.73 13.68 -28.25
CA LEU A 70 -14.18 12.62 -27.33
C LEU A 70 -15.62 12.78 -26.82
N HIS A 71 -16.44 13.60 -27.48
CA HIS A 71 -17.84 13.77 -27.08
C HIS A 71 -18.85 12.77 -27.70
N ALA A 72 -18.38 11.77 -28.47
CA ALA A 72 -19.26 10.85 -29.20
C ALA A 72 -19.18 9.36 -28.79
N VAL A 73 -18.53 9.00 -27.69
CA VAL A 73 -18.65 7.65 -27.10
C VAL A 73 -19.49 7.76 -25.83
N LYS A 74 -20.78 8.00 -26.05
CA LYS A 74 -21.75 8.28 -24.99
C LYS A 74 -22.32 6.96 -24.46
N THR A 75 -22.12 6.75 -23.16
CA THR A 75 -22.92 5.90 -22.27
C THR A 75 -22.73 4.37 -22.38
N GLY A 76 -22.49 3.78 -23.55
CA GLY A 76 -22.50 2.31 -23.72
C GLY A 76 -21.22 1.55 -23.35
N LEU A 77 -20.06 2.22 -23.25
CA LEU A 77 -18.77 1.57 -22.99
C LEU A 77 -18.32 1.68 -21.51
N LYS A 78 -19.07 2.43 -20.69
CA LYS A 78 -18.69 2.71 -19.29
C LYS A 78 -18.88 1.52 -18.35
N ASP A 79 -19.80 0.60 -18.68
CA ASP A 79 -20.18 -0.49 -17.77
C ASP A 79 -19.38 -1.78 -17.99
N MET A 80 -18.51 -1.84 -19.01
CA MET A 80 -17.90 -3.11 -19.46
C MET A 80 -16.38 -3.21 -19.30
N LEU A 81 -15.68 -2.14 -18.90
CA LEU A 81 -14.20 -2.08 -18.96
C LEU A 81 -13.49 -1.80 -17.64
N ALA A 82 -14.20 -1.75 -16.52
CA ALA A 82 -13.58 -1.83 -15.21
C ALA A 82 -14.43 -2.75 -14.34
N PRO A 83 -13.87 -3.75 -13.64
CA PRO A 83 -14.59 -4.35 -12.52
C PRO A 83 -15.05 -3.18 -11.66
N GLN A 84 -16.37 -3.09 -11.37
CA GLN A 84 -16.86 -2.05 -10.48
C GLN A 84 -16.05 -2.16 -9.19
N GLY A 85 -15.20 -1.15 -8.97
CA GLY A 85 -14.13 -1.24 -8.00
C GLY A 85 -14.72 -1.26 -6.60
N LEU A 86 -14.03 -1.90 -5.65
CA LEU A 86 -14.43 -1.92 -4.24
C LEU A 86 -14.88 -0.55 -3.70
N PHE A 87 -14.21 0.53 -4.13
CA PHE A 87 -14.54 1.90 -3.74
C PHE A 87 -15.76 2.47 -4.49
N ALA A 88 -15.96 2.08 -5.75
CA ALA A 88 -17.14 2.47 -6.52
C ALA A 88 -18.42 1.83 -5.95
N ASP A 89 -18.34 0.59 -5.46
CA ASP A 89 -19.45 -0.09 -4.78
C ASP A 89 -19.82 0.61 -3.46
N LEU A 90 -18.86 1.28 -2.81
CA LEU A 90 -19.11 2.16 -1.67
C LEU A 90 -19.65 3.54 -2.08
N GLY A 91 -19.84 3.82 -3.37
CA GLY A 91 -20.27 5.14 -3.86
C GLY A 91 -19.17 6.20 -3.91
N LEU A 92 -17.90 5.81 -3.77
CA LEU A 92 -16.76 6.70 -3.91
C LEU A 92 -16.28 6.70 -5.36
N LYS A 93 -16.05 7.89 -5.93
CA LYS A 93 -15.42 7.99 -7.24
C LYS A 93 -14.00 7.44 -7.14
N TYR A 94 -13.60 6.58 -8.07
CA TYR A 94 -12.25 6.01 -8.10
C TYR A 94 -11.48 6.51 -9.34
N LEU A 95 -10.23 6.92 -9.13
CA LEU A 95 -9.26 7.33 -10.14
C LEU A 95 -7.96 6.55 -9.94
N GLY A 96 -7.66 5.64 -10.85
CA GLY A 96 -6.42 4.88 -10.85
C GLY A 96 -6.55 3.51 -11.51
N PRO A 97 -5.48 2.69 -11.45
CA PRO A 97 -4.20 3.01 -10.84
C PRO A 97 -3.43 4.10 -11.61
N VAL A 98 -2.73 4.96 -10.86
CA VAL A 98 -1.83 6.01 -11.38
C VAL A 98 -0.39 5.58 -11.07
N ASP A 99 0.55 5.75 -12.01
CA ASP A 99 1.98 5.62 -11.70
C ASP A 99 2.38 6.73 -10.72
N GLY A 100 2.62 6.37 -9.46
CA GLY A 100 2.97 7.31 -8.41
C GLY A 100 4.38 7.89 -8.52
N HIS A 101 5.18 7.41 -9.49
CA HIS A 101 6.51 7.97 -9.80
C HIS A 101 6.48 8.88 -11.04
N ASP A 102 5.35 9.01 -11.72
CA ASP A 102 5.14 10.02 -12.76
C ASP A 102 4.41 11.23 -12.16
N ILE A 103 5.17 12.28 -11.87
CA ILE A 103 4.67 13.52 -11.25
C ILE A 103 3.50 14.10 -12.06
N ALA A 104 3.60 14.12 -13.38
CA ALA A 104 2.60 14.77 -14.20
C ALA A 104 1.32 13.92 -14.31
N ALA A 105 1.44 12.58 -14.27
CA ALA A 105 0.28 11.71 -14.13
C ALA A 105 -0.44 11.91 -12.78
N VAL A 106 0.31 12.01 -11.68
CA VAL A 106 -0.22 12.27 -10.34
C VAL A 106 -0.90 13.64 -10.28
N GLU A 107 -0.26 14.69 -10.81
CA GLU A 107 -0.85 16.03 -10.87
C GLU A 107 -2.15 16.06 -11.67
N ALA A 108 -2.20 15.39 -12.82
CA ALA A 108 -3.41 15.29 -13.63
C ALA A 108 -4.55 14.61 -12.86
N ALA A 109 -4.26 13.48 -12.20
CA ALA A 109 -5.24 12.75 -11.40
C ALA A 109 -5.76 13.58 -10.21
N LEU A 110 -4.87 14.28 -9.50
CA LEU A 110 -5.25 15.14 -8.37
C LEU A 110 -6.08 16.35 -8.82
N ARG A 111 -5.75 16.98 -9.95
CA ARG A 111 -6.55 18.07 -10.52
C ARG A 111 -7.95 17.59 -10.93
N GLN A 112 -8.04 16.41 -11.53
CA GLN A 112 -9.32 15.79 -11.88
C GLN A 112 -10.15 15.45 -10.63
N ALA A 113 -9.52 14.90 -9.59
CA ALA A 113 -10.19 14.59 -8.33
C ALA A 113 -10.72 15.86 -7.65
N ALA A 114 -9.90 16.91 -7.58
CA ALA A 114 -10.28 18.19 -6.99
C ALA A 114 -11.47 18.85 -7.71
N GLY A 115 -11.57 18.67 -9.03
CA GLY A 115 -12.67 19.21 -9.84
C GLY A 115 -13.98 18.42 -9.78
N PHE A 116 -14.03 17.26 -9.12
CA PHE A 116 -15.21 16.39 -9.13
C PHE A 116 -16.36 16.90 -8.24
N GLY A 117 -16.06 17.62 -7.15
CA GLY A 117 -17.07 18.17 -6.24
C GLY A 117 -17.66 17.19 -5.22
N GLY A 118 -17.13 15.96 -5.14
CA GLY A 118 -17.53 14.94 -4.16
C GLY A 118 -16.33 14.07 -3.73
N PRO A 119 -16.55 12.99 -2.96
CA PRO A 119 -15.49 12.09 -2.54
C PRO A 119 -14.83 11.33 -3.70
N VAL A 120 -13.50 11.42 -3.78
CA VAL A 120 -12.69 10.73 -4.80
C VAL A 120 -11.53 9.99 -4.15
N VAL A 121 -11.36 8.72 -4.49
CA VAL A 121 -10.17 7.92 -4.20
C VAL A 121 -9.22 7.99 -5.40
N VAL A 122 -8.02 8.52 -5.19
CA VAL A 122 -6.91 8.49 -6.15
C VAL A 122 -5.96 7.39 -5.73
N HIS A 123 -5.81 6.35 -6.54
CA HIS A 123 -4.95 5.21 -6.22
C HIS A 123 -3.62 5.31 -6.97
N CYS A 124 -2.57 5.63 -6.23
CA CYS A 124 -1.20 5.77 -6.73
C CYS A 124 -0.40 4.52 -6.40
N LEU A 125 0.21 3.91 -7.42
CA LEU A 125 1.13 2.79 -7.26
C LEU A 125 2.55 3.33 -7.10
N THR A 126 3.21 2.99 -5.99
CA THR A 126 4.58 3.42 -5.73
C THR A 126 5.47 2.23 -5.37
N ARG A 127 6.75 2.53 -5.10
CA ARG A 127 7.77 1.56 -4.69
C ARG A 127 8.42 2.10 -3.43
N LYS A 128 8.36 1.34 -2.33
CA LYS A 128 8.95 1.74 -1.05
C LYS A 128 10.47 1.84 -1.21
N GLY A 129 11.06 2.96 -0.77
CA GLY A 129 12.48 3.24 -0.93
C GLY A 129 12.91 3.72 -2.31
N HIS A 130 11.97 3.99 -3.24
CA HIS A 130 12.32 4.34 -4.61
C HIS A 130 13.33 5.50 -4.71
N GLY A 131 14.40 5.28 -5.48
CA GLY A 131 15.46 6.26 -5.68
C GLY A 131 16.53 6.26 -4.58
N TYR A 132 16.39 5.40 -3.56
CA TYR A 132 17.39 5.20 -2.52
C TYR A 132 17.85 3.74 -2.46
N ARG A 133 18.96 3.45 -3.15
CA ARG A 133 19.48 2.09 -3.38
C ARG A 133 19.54 1.20 -2.13
N ARG A 134 19.90 1.74 -0.96
CA ARG A 134 19.99 0.93 0.27
C ARG A 134 18.62 0.44 0.72
N ALA A 135 17.61 1.31 0.71
CA ALA A 135 16.24 0.91 0.99
C ALA A 135 15.67 -0.04 -0.08
N GLU A 136 16.06 0.10 -1.34
CA GLU A 136 15.64 -0.83 -2.40
C GLU A 136 16.29 -2.23 -2.24
N ALA A 137 17.51 -2.30 -1.71
CA ALA A 137 18.25 -3.54 -1.51
C ALA A 137 17.88 -4.29 -0.21
N ASP A 138 17.28 -3.60 0.77
CA ASP A 138 16.75 -4.21 1.98
C ASP A 138 15.37 -4.81 1.71
N GLU A 139 15.34 -6.04 1.21
CA GLU A 139 14.10 -6.74 0.86
C GLU A 139 13.19 -7.02 2.07
N ARG A 140 13.71 -7.00 3.30
CA ARG A 140 12.92 -7.30 4.49
C ARG A 140 12.14 -6.08 4.93
N ASP A 141 12.82 -4.96 5.14
CA ASP A 141 12.23 -3.79 5.80
C ASP A 141 12.13 -2.56 4.89
N HIS A 142 12.93 -2.51 3.83
CA HIS A 142 13.14 -1.33 2.97
C HIS A 142 13.48 -0.08 3.79
N HIS A 143 14.35 -0.23 4.80
CA HIS A 143 14.74 0.84 5.72
C HIS A 143 13.54 1.53 6.39
N HIS A 144 12.51 0.78 6.79
CA HIS A 144 11.43 1.32 7.59
C HIS A 144 11.93 1.72 8.98
N ALA A 145 12.79 0.90 9.58
CA ALA A 145 13.55 1.18 10.78
C ALA A 145 15.02 1.41 10.41
N VAL A 146 15.54 2.61 10.70
CA VAL A 146 16.94 2.95 10.43
C VAL A 146 17.68 3.01 11.76
N GLY A 147 18.58 2.06 11.98
CA GLY A 147 19.56 2.14 13.07
C GLY A 147 20.58 3.23 12.82
N ALA A 148 21.31 3.64 13.85
CA ALA A 148 22.41 4.59 13.68
C ALA A 148 23.46 4.01 12.71
N SER A 149 23.60 4.62 11.55
CA SER A 149 24.47 4.16 10.46
C SER A 149 25.36 5.29 9.95
N ASP A 150 26.54 4.95 9.46
CA ASP A 150 27.41 5.87 8.76
C ASP A 150 26.69 6.42 7.52
N PRO A 151 26.55 7.75 7.36
CA PRO A 151 25.80 8.32 6.24
C PRO A 151 26.45 8.03 4.88
N ALA A 152 27.77 7.92 4.82
CA ALA A 152 28.52 7.62 3.61
C ALA A 152 28.48 6.14 3.23
N THR A 153 28.63 5.22 4.19
CA THR A 153 28.73 3.76 3.92
C THR A 153 27.45 2.98 4.19
N GLY A 154 26.59 3.46 5.10
CA GLY A 154 25.34 2.81 5.51
C GLY A 154 25.54 1.72 6.54
N GLU A 155 26.78 1.47 6.93
CA GLU A 155 27.13 0.48 7.93
C GLU A 155 26.67 0.93 9.31
N PRO A 156 26.20 0.03 10.19
CA PRO A 156 25.88 0.34 11.57
C PRO A 156 27.08 0.98 12.28
N LEU A 157 26.85 2.05 13.06
CA LEU A 157 27.89 2.76 13.83
C LEU A 157 28.41 1.98 15.06
N GLY A 158 28.01 0.72 15.21
CA GLY A 158 28.45 -0.19 16.26
C GLY A 158 27.65 -1.49 16.25
N SER A 159 28.08 -2.45 17.08
CA SER A 159 27.30 -3.65 17.38
C SER A 159 26.32 -3.32 18.51
N PRO A 160 25.01 -3.25 18.27
CA PRO A 160 24.06 -3.03 19.35
C PRO A 160 24.15 -4.21 20.33
N GLY A 161 24.21 -3.91 21.63
CA GLY A 161 24.02 -4.90 22.68
C GLY A 161 22.60 -5.50 22.61
N PRO A 162 22.29 -6.52 23.41
CA PRO A 162 20.96 -7.12 23.41
C PRO A 162 19.91 -6.06 23.76
N SER A 163 18.88 -5.97 22.91
CA SER A 163 17.70 -5.16 23.16
C SER A 163 16.66 -5.96 23.95
N TRP A 164 15.74 -5.27 24.62
CA TRP A 164 14.58 -5.93 25.23
C TRP A 164 13.79 -6.76 24.22
N THR A 165 13.63 -6.27 22.99
CA THR A 165 12.96 -6.98 21.91
C THR A 165 13.68 -8.27 21.53
N SER A 166 15.02 -8.24 21.41
CA SER A 166 15.79 -9.45 21.08
C SER A 166 15.78 -10.48 22.21
N VAL A 167 15.80 -10.03 23.47
CA VAL A 167 15.68 -10.92 24.63
C VAL A 167 14.28 -11.54 24.67
N PHE A 168 13.23 -10.73 24.52
CA PHE A 168 11.84 -11.22 24.44
C PHE A 168 11.66 -12.27 23.34
N GLY A 169 12.14 -11.99 22.12
CA GLY A 169 12.00 -12.92 21.00
C GLY A 169 12.70 -14.26 21.25
N ALA A 170 13.91 -14.23 21.83
CA ALA A 170 14.64 -15.45 22.16
C ALA A 170 13.91 -16.28 23.23
N GLU A 171 13.47 -15.65 24.32
CA GLU A 171 12.74 -16.34 25.39
C GLU A 171 11.39 -16.90 24.91
N LEU A 172 10.69 -16.17 24.03
CA LEU A 172 9.42 -16.64 23.47
C LEU A 172 9.60 -17.93 22.66
N VAL A 173 10.71 -18.08 21.93
CA VAL A 173 11.04 -19.31 21.19
C VAL A 173 11.27 -20.48 22.15
N GLU A 174 12.06 -20.30 23.20
CA GLU A 174 12.28 -21.36 24.20
C GLU A 174 10.97 -21.79 24.85
N ILE A 175 10.13 -20.84 25.25
CA ILE A 175 8.78 -21.13 25.77
C ILE A 175 7.94 -21.89 24.75
N GLY A 176 8.02 -21.51 23.47
CA GLY A 176 7.28 -22.14 22.37
C GLY A 176 7.62 -23.61 22.17
N ARG A 177 8.87 -24.01 22.43
CA ARG A 177 9.33 -25.41 22.34
C ARG A 177 8.72 -26.29 23.41
N GLU A 178 8.50 -25.74 24.60
CA GLU A 178 7.96 -26.48 25.74
C GLU A 178 6.43 -26.48 25.79
N ARG A 179 5.81 -25.42 25.28
CA ARG A 179 4.38 -25.15 25.45
C ARG A 179 3.67 -24.98 24.11
N PRO A 180 3.06 -26.03 23.54
CA PRO A 180 2.43 -25.96 22.21
C PRO A 180 1.22 -25.02 22.13
N GLU A 181 0.61 -24.66 23.26
CA GLU A 181 -0.56 -23.78 23.34
C GLU A 181 -0.23 -22.28 23.21
N VAL A 182 1.05 -21.89 23.27
CA VAL A 182 1.46 -20.49 23.14
C VAL A 182 1.34 -20.04 21.70
N VAL A 183 0.71 -18.89 21.47
CA VAL A 183 0.61 -18.27 20.14
C VAL A 183 1.07 -16.82 20.23
N ALA A 184 1.63 -16.30 19.15
CA ALA A 184 1.99 -14.90 19.03
C ALA A 184 0.98 -14.19 18.11
N VAL A 185 0.58 -12.98 18.50
CA VAL A 185 -0.27 -12.12 17.70
C VAL A 185 0.45 -10.79 17.49
N THR A 186 0.45 -10.29 16.26
CA THR A 186 1.09 -9.03 15.91
C THR A 186 0.21 -8.23 14.96
N ALA A 187 0.39 -6.91 14.95
CA ALA A 187 -0.33 -6.00 14.06
C ALA A 187 0.64 -5.42 13.02
N ALA A 188 0.93 -6.17 11.96
CA ALA A 188 1.92 -5.86 10.93
C ALA A 188 3.36 -5.69 11.44
N MET A 189 3.67 -6.09 12.68
CA MET A 189 4.88 -5.69 13.39
C MET A 189 5.80 -6.87 13.73
N LEU A 190 5.85 -7.88 12.86
CA LEU A 190 6.56 -9.15 13.12
C LEU A 190 8.03 -8.96 13.53
N GLN A 191 8.80 -8.15 12.77
CA GLN A 191 10.21 -7.91 13.11
C GLN A 191 10.40 -6.94 14.27
N PRO A 192 9.77 -5.75 14.30
CA PRO A 192 10.00 -4.78 15.38
C PRO A 192 9.58 -5.26 16.77
N THR A 193 8.69 -6.27 16.84
CA THR A 193 8.25 -6.89 18.10
C THR A 193 9.02 -8.15 18.47
N GLY A 194 10.04 -8.54 17.69
CA GLY A 194 10.89 -9.70 18.02
C GLY A 194 10.25 -11.05 17.73
N LEU A 195 9.16 -11.09 16.95
CA LEU A 195 8.41 -12.32 16.66
C LEU A 195 8.91 -13.07 15.43
N ALA A 196 9.88 -12.52 14.70
CA ALA A 196 10.39 -13.12 13.46
C ALA A 196 10.93 -14.54 13.67
N ALA A 197 11.80 -14.75 14.66
CA ALA A 197 12.36 -16.08 14.94
C ALA A 197 11.28 -17.09 15.38
N TYR A 198 10.29 -16.62 16.15
CA TYR A 198 9.17 -17.46 16.56
C TYR A 198 8.27 -17.85 15.37
N ALA A 199 8.05 -16.95 14.42
CA ALA A 199 7.31 -17.26 13.20
C ALA A 199 8.07 -18.19 12.24
N GLU A 200 9.41 -18.10 12.21
CA GLU A 200 10.24 -19.03 11.43
C GLU A 200 10.17 -20.46 12.01
N GLU A 201 10.20 -20.61 13.33
CA GLU A 201 10.16 -21.94 13.99
C GLU A 201 8.73 -22.50 14.11
N PHE A 202 7.75 -21.64 14.36
CA PHE A 202 6.34 -22.01 14.61
C PHE A 202 5.36 -21.23 13.73
N PRO A 203 5.39 -21.41 12.39
CA PRO A 203 4.61 -20.60 11.46
C PRO A 203 3.09 -20.68 11.69
N ASP A 204 2.58 -21.85 12.11
CA ASP A 204 1.15 -22.06 12.39
C ASP A 204 0.69 -21.43 13.72
N ARG A 205 1.60 -20.81 14.49
CA ARG A 205 1.35 -20.25 15.82
C ARG A 205 1.58 -18.74 15.88
N VAL A 206 1.66 -18.08 14.72
CA VAL A 206 1.79 -16.64 14.59
C VAL A 206 0.67 -16.07 13.73
N PHE A 207 -0.04 -15.11 14.29
CA PHE A 207 -1.17 -14.45 13.64
C PHE A 207 -0.84 -12.97 13.45
N ASP A 208 -0.83 -12.53 12.19
CA ASP A 208 -0.67 -11.11 11.85
C ASP A 208 -2.03 -10.52 11.46
N VAL A 209 -2.55 -9.61 12.28
CA VAL A 209 -3.83 -8.92 12.03
C VAL A 209 -3.69 -7.71 11.10
N ALA A 210 -2.51 -7.52 10.49
CA ALA A 210 -2.13 -6.31 9.76
C ALA A 210 -2.27 -5.06 10.63
N ILE A 211 -2.56 -3.89 10.05
CA ILE A 211 -2.75 -2.63 10.81
C ILE A 211 -4.18 -2.57 11.39
N ALA A 212 -4.47 -3.47 12.33
CA ALA A 212 -5.78 -3.60 12.98
C ALA A 212 -5.64 -4.05 14.44
N GLU A 213 -5.00 -3.25 15.28
CA GLU A 213 -4.72 -3.55 16.69
C GLU A 213 -5.98 -3.85 17.53
N GLN A 214 -7.15 -3.32 17.14
CA GLN A 214 -8.40 -3.59 17.86
C GLN A 214 -9.06 -4.93 17.49
N HIS A 215 -8.63 -5.60 16.43
CA HIS A 215 -9.21 -6.85 15.95
C HIS A 215 -8.87 -8.02 16.87
#